data_AF-A0A8I1IE46-F1
#
_entry.id   AF-A0A8I1IE46-F1
#
_cell.length_a   1.000
_cell.length_b   1.000
_cell.length_c   1.000
_cell.angle_alpha   90.00
_cell.angle_beta   90.00
_cell.angle_gamma   90.00
#
_symmetry.space_group_name_H-M   'P 1'
#
loop_
_entity.id
_entity.type
_entity.pdbx_description
1 polymer ?
#
loop_
_entity_poly.entity_id
_entity_poly.type
_entity_poly.pdbx_seq_one_letter_code
_entity_poly.pdbx_strand_id
1 'polypeptide(L)'
;MIRIVILTGAGISAESGLGTFRDTDGLWSRYDLADVATPEGFARDPALVNRFYNARRANCRAAEPNAAHAALARLQAEWPGAVTLITQNIDDLHQRAGSAGVIHMHGELRHALCAGCGHRWDAPPEIDTATPCPACGATAARPDVVWFGEMPHAMAGIEAALARAQLFVAIGTSGTVYPAAGFVALARAADNIGSDRTK
;
A
#
# COMPACT_ATOMS: atom_id res chain seq x y z
N MET A 1 9.68 -21.79 15.09
CA MET A 1 8.54 -21.74 14.13
C MET A 1 8.88 -20.81 12.99
N ILE A 2 8.44 -21.14 11.77
CA ILE A 2 8.74 -20.39 10.54
C ILE A 2 8.04 -19.03 10.55
N ARG A 3 8.76 -17.98 10.14
CA ARG A 3 8.31 -16.61 9.95
C ARG A 3 8.13 -16.35 8.46
N ILE A 4 6.90 -16.01 8.08
CA ILE A 4 6.50 -15.74 6.70
C ILE A 4 6.38 -14.23 6.54
N VAL A 5 6.99 -13.68 5.49
CA VAL A 5 6.74 -12.32 5.03
C VAL A 5 6.03 -12.40 3.68
N ILE A 6 4.90 -11.72 3.57
CA ILE A 6 4.09 -11.69 2.35
C ILE A 6 4.06 -10.25 1.85
N LEU A 7 4.43 -10.05 0.58
CA LEU A 7 4.29 -8.80 -0.14
C LEU A 7 3.15 -8.93 -1.15
N THR A 8 2.12 -8.09 -1.04
CA THR A 8 1.05 -8.02 -2.04
C THR A 8 1.16 -6.78 -2.91
N GLY A 9 0.75 -6.89 -4.18
CA GLY A 9 0.58 -5.77 -5.10
C GLY A 9 -0.81 -5.77 -5.74
N ALA A 10 -1.03 -4.84 -6.67
CA ALA A 10 -2.35 -4.53 -7.21
C ALA A 10 -3.09 -5.73 -7.82
N GLY A 11 -2.35 -6.73 -8.31
CA GLY A 11 -2.93 -7.94 -8.90
C GLY A 11 -3.79 -8.74 -7.93
N ILE A 12 -3.54 -8.68 -6.62
CA ILE A 12 -4.39 -9.38 -5.63
C ILE A 12 -5.80 -8.79 -5.56
N SER A 13 -5.95 -7.49 -5.85
CA SER A 13 -7.22 -6.76 -5.80
C SER A 13 -7.92 -6.69 -7.17
N ALA A 14 -7.33 -7.28 -8.21
CA ALA A 14 -7.87 -7.21 -9.57
C ALA A 14 -9.26 -7.90 -9.67
N GLU A 15 -9.41 -9.09 -9.11
CA GLU A 15 -10.68 -9.83 -9.05
C GLU A 15 -11.74 -9.15 -8.17
N SER A 16 -11.33 -8.18 -7.35
CA SER A 16 -12.21 -7.33 -6.55
C SER A 16 -12.69 -6.08 -7.31
N GLY A 17 -12.35 -5.96 -8.60
CA GLY A 17 -12.78 -4.84 -9.46
C GLY A 17 -11.98 -3.55 -9.29
N LEU A 18 -10.86 -3.57 -8.56
CA LEU A 18 -10.06 -2.36 -8.30
C LEU A 18 -9.04 -2.02 -9.40
N GLY A 19 -8.92 -2.91 -10.38
CA GLY A 19 -7.98 -2.84 -11.49
C GLY A 19 -6.50 -2.74 -11.05
N THR A 20 -5.60 -2.93 -11.99
CA THR A 20 -4.17 -2.69 -11.80
C THR A 20 -3.73 -1.39 -12.46
N PHE A 21 -2.52 -0.92 -12.11
CA PHE A 21 -1.89 0.23 -12.78
C PHE A 21 -1.67 0.03 -14.29
N ARG A 22 -1.77 -1.20 -14.79
CA ARG A 22 -1.47 -1.57 -16.19
C ARG A 22 -2.72 -1.93 -16.98
N ASP A 23 -3.89 -1.86 -16.36
CA ASP A 23 -5.13 -2.19 -17.05
C ASP A 23 -5.40 -1.13 -18.12
N THR A 24 -5.54 -1.56 -19.36
CA THR A 24 -5.76 -0.68 -20.52
C THR A 24 -7.09 0.06 -20.45
N ASP A 25 -8.07 -0.49 -19.72
CA ASP A 25 -9.42 0.05 -19.59
C ASP A 25 -9.72 0.62 -18.18
N GLY A 26 -8.73 0.63 -17.29
CA GLY A 26 -8.88 1.04 -15.90
C GLY A 26 -8.89 2.56 -15.68
N LEU A 27 -9.21 3.01 -14.45
CA LEU A 27 -9.12 4.43 -14.08
C LEU A 27 -7.72 5.00 -14.38
N TRP A 28 -6.68 4.18 -14.23
CA TRP A 28 -5.29 4.55 -14.46
C TRP A 28 -4.97 4.89 -15.93
N SER A 29 -5.60 4.24 -16.91
CA SER A 29 -5.31 4.53 -18.33
C SER A 29 -5.86 5.88 -18.80
N ARG A 30 -6.68 6.54 -17.97
CA ARG A 30 -7.30 7.84 -18.25
C ARG A 30 -6.46 9.03 -17.77
N TYR A 31 -5.39 8.80 -17.01
CA TYR A 31 -4.54 9.85 -16.42
C TYR A 31 -3.07 9.53 -16.62
N ASP A 32 -2.25 10.56 -16.84
CA ASP A 32 -0.80 10.42 -16.71
C ASP A 32 -0.44 10.27 -15.22
N LEU A 33 0.37 9.27 -14.87
CA LEU A 33 0.85 9.07 -13.50
C LEU A 33 1.63 10.28 -12.99
N ALA A 34 2.35 10.99 -13.88
CA ALA A 34 3.07 12.20 -13.52
C ALA A 34 2.13 13.34 -13.07
N ASP A 35 0.86 13.31 -13.49
CA ASP A 35 -0.13 14.32 -13.10
C ASP A 35 -0.82 13.98 -11.78
N VAL A 36 -1.04 12.69 -11.49
CA VAL A 36 -1.90 12.27 -10.37
C VAL A 36 -1.20 11.55 -9.23
N ALA A 37 0.05 11.10 -9.41
CA ALA A 37 0.77 10.28 -8.45
C ALA A 37 2.20 10.78 -8.17
N THR A 38 2.41 12.10 -8.21
CA THR A 38 3.67 12.77 -7.87
C THR A 38 3.41 14.02 -7.03
N PRO A 39 4.36 14.43 -6.17
CA PRO A 39 4.30 15.74 -5.49
C PRO A 39 4.16 16.91 -6.47
N GLU A 40 4.84 16.85 -7.61
CA GLU A 40 4.82 17.89 -8.64
C GLU A 40 3.45 17.97 -9.34
N GLY A 41 2.82 16.83 -9.60
CA GLY A 41 1.46 16.75 -10.12
C GLY A 41 0.45 17.38 -9.17
N PHE A 42 0.55 17.08 -7.88
CA PHE A 42 -0.30 17.71 -6.86
C PHE A 42 -0.06 19.21 -6.71
N ALA A 43 1.20 19.66 -6.75
CA ALA A 43 1.50 21.10 -6.70
C ALA A 43 0.96 21.85 -7.92
N ARG A 44 0.93 21.19 -9.09
CA ARG A 44 0.45 21.75 -10.35
C ARG A 44 -1.08 21.81 -10.44
N ASP A 45 -1.78 20.74 -10.09
CA ASP A 45 -3.25 20.70 -10.10
C ASP A 45 -3.80 19.83 -8.94
N PRO A 46 -3.90 20.38 -7.72
CA PRO A 46 -4.39 19.63 -6.57
C PRO A 46 -5.86 19.23 -6.72
N ALA A 47 -6.65 19.97 -7.51
CA ALA A 47 -8.04 19.64 -7.75
C ALA A 47 -8.17 18.38 -8.62
N LEU A 48 -7.34 18.22 -9.65
CA LEU A 48 -7.25 17.00 -10.45
C LEU A 48 -6.87 15.80 -9.60
N VAL A 49 -5.79 15.91 -8.82
CA VAL A 49 -5.34 14.82 -7.94
C VAL A 49 -6.42 14.44 -6.93
N ASN A 50 -7.07 15.42 -6.31
CA ASN A 50 -8.16 15.17 -5.37
C ASN A 50 -9.33 14.45 -6.05
N ARG A 51 -9.77 14.87 -7.25
CA ARG A 51 -10.81 14.16 -8.01
C ARG A 51 -10.41 12.72 -8.34
N PHE A 52 -9.16 12.52 -8.76
CA PHE A 52 -8.62 11.19 -9.05
C PHE A 52 -8.70 10.26 -7.83
N TYR A 53 -8.20 10.71 -6.67
CA TYR A 53 -8.25 9.91 -5.44
C TYR A 53 -9.66 9.81 -4.83
N ASN A 54 -10.56 10.78 -5.08
CA ASN A 54 -11.99 10.66 -4.74
C ASN A 54 -12.65 9.50 -5.49
N ALA A 55 -12.40 9.39 -6.80
CA ALA A 55 -12.88 8.26 -7.60
C ALA A 55 -12.27 6.93 -7.11
N ARG A 56 -10.97 6.88 -6.78
CA ARG A 56 -10.33 5.68 -6.21
C ARG A 56 -10.98 5.27 -4.88
N ARG A 57 -11.24 6.21 -3.98
CA ARG A 57 -11.94 5.96 -2.70
C ARG A 57 -13.34 5.40 -2.92
N ALA A 58 -14.10 5.95 -3.87
CA ALA A 58 -15.42 5.45 -4.22
C ALA A 58 -15.37 4.00 -4.74
N ASN A 59 -14.43 3.69 -5.64
CA ASN A 59 -14.25 2.32 -6.16
C ASN A 59 -13.84 1.34 -5.05
N CYS A 60 -12.95 1.76 -4.14
CA CYS A 60 -12.52 0.93 -3.00
C CYS A 60 -13.68 0.60 -2.06
N ARG A 61 -14.56 1.57 -1.77
CA ARG A 61 -15.75 1.33 -0.96
C ARG A 61 -16.73 0.34 -1.60
N ALA A 62 -16.80 0.29 -2.93
CA ALA A 62 -17.68 -0.60 -3.66
C ALA A 62 -17.10 -2.01 -3.91
N ALA A 63 -15.77 -2.15 -3.84
CA ALA A 63 -15.08 -3.44 -3.99
C ALA A 63 -15.28 -4.30 -2.74
N GLU A 64 -15.22 -5.63 -2.89
CA GLU A 64 -15.23 -6.59 -1.77
C GLU A 64 -13.96 -7.45 -1.77
N PRO A 65 -13.46 -7.90 -0.60
CA PRO A 65 -12.33 -8.82 -0.56
C PRO A 65 -12.65 -10.13 -1.29
N ASN A 66 -11.70 -10.60 -2.10
CA ASN A 66 -11.83 -11.88 -2.80
C ASN A 66 -11.21 -13.05 -2.01
N ALA A 67 -11.25 -14.25 -2.58
CA ALA A 67 -10.75 -15.48 -1.97
C ALA A 67 -9.26 -15.41 -1.58
N ALA A 68 -8.42 -14.66 -2.31
CA ALA A 68 -7.02 -14.50 -1.97
C ALA A 68 -6.83 -13.71 -0.66
N HIS A 69 -7.59 -12.62 -0.47
CA HIS A 69 -7.56 -11.85 0.78
C HIS A 69 -8.03 -12.70 1.96
N ALA A 70 -9.13 -13.45 1.79
CA ALA A 70 -9.65 -14.35 2.82
C ALA A 70 -8.63 -15.44 3.19
N ALA A 71 -7.92 -16.00 2.19
CA ALA A 71 -6.88 -17.00 2.42
C ALA A 71 -5.70 -16.42 3.21
N LEU A 72 -5.28 -15.19 2.93
CA LEU A 72 -4.20 -14.53 3.67
C LEU A 72 -4.59 -14.18 5.11
N ALA A 73 -5.82 -13.69 5.32
CA ALA A 73 -6.35 -13.45 6.67
C ALA A 73 -6.39 -14.73 7.50
N ARG A 74 -6.89 -15.82 6.89
CA ARG A 74 -6.92 -17.15 7.52
C ARG A 74 -5.52 -17.67 7.82
N LEU A 75 -4.59 -17.55 6.87
CA LEU A 75 -3.19 -17.93 7.08
C LEU A 75 -2.59 -17.17 8.28
N GLN A 76 -2.79 -15.86 8.35
CA GLN A 76 -2.27 -15.06 9.45
C GLN A 76 -2.86 -15.47 10.82
N ALA A 77 -4.14 -15.82 10.86
CA ALA A 77 -4.83 -16.22 12.08
C ALA A 77 -4.47 -17.66 12.56
N GLU A 78 -4.34 -18.60 11.63
CA GLU A 78 -4.15 -20.03 11.94
C GLU A 78 -2.68 -20.45 11.98
N TRP A 79 -1.76 -19.67 11.39
CA TRP A 79 -0.35 -20.06 11.34
C TRP A 79 0.29 -20.01 12.73
N PRO A 80 0.91 -21.11 13.20
CA PRO A 80 1.52 -21.15 14.53
C PRO A 80 2.84 -20.36 14.64
N GLY A 81 3.37 -19.87 13.52
CA GLY A 81 4.51 -18.96 13.47
C GLY A 81 4.08 -17.49 13.35
N ALA A 82 4.95 -16.64 12.81
CA ALA A 82 4.61 -15.24 12.53
C ALA A 82 4.34 -15.04 11.04
N VAL A 83 3.29 -14.30 10.70
CA VAL A 83 2.99 -13.86 9.34
C VAL A 83 2.95 -12.33 9.31
N THR A 84 3.90 -11.72 8.61
CA THR A 84 3.93 -10.27 8.37
C THR A 84 3.41 -9.99 6.96
N LEU A 85 2.28 -9.31 6.88
CA LEU A 85 1.67 -8.90 5.62
C LEU A 85 2.03 -7.46 5.29
N ILE A 86 2.73 -7.27 4.19
CA ILE A 86 3.12 -5.98 3.61
C ILE A 86 2.36 -5.82 2.30
N THR A 87 1.78 -4.66 2.07
CA THR A 87 1.06 -4.39 0.82
C THR A 87 1.53 -3.08 0.19
N GLN A 88 1.72 -3.14 -1.13
CA GLN A 88 1.87 -1.96 -1.98
C GLN A 88 0.52 -1.31 -2.29
N ASN A 89 -0.58 -1.99 -1.99
CA ASN A 89 -1.92 -1.49 -2.26
C ASN A 89 -2.30 -0.43 -1.23
N ILE A 90 -3.12 0.49 -1.70
CA ILE A 90 -3.69 1.57 -0.91
C ILE A 90 -5.17 1.32 -0.57
N ASP A 91 -5.73 0.17 -1.00
CA ASP A 91 -7.06 -0.29 -0.60
C ASP A 91 -7.03 -0.94 0.79
N ASP A 92 -8.21 -1.17 1.38
CA ASP A 92 -8.38 -1.76 2.72
C ASP A 92 -8.90 -3.21 2.68
N LEU A 93 -8.78 -3.91 1.53
CA LEU A 93 -9.39 -5.22 1.34
C LEU A 93 -8.77 -6.30 2.23
N HIS A 94 -7.49 -6.18 2.59
CA HIS A 94 -6.85 -7.07 3.55
C HIS A 94 -7.48 -6.99 4.94
N GLN A 95 -7.71 -5.77 5.42
CA GLN A 95 -8.34 -5.50 6.71
C GLN A 95 -9.77 -6.00 6.72
N ARG A 96 -10.52 -5.72 5.65
CA ARG A 96 -11.91 -6.17 5.48
C ARG A 96 -12.03 -7.70 5.39
N ALA A 97 -11.01 -8.38 4.88
CA ALA A 97 -10.93 -9.85 4.91
C ALA A 97 -10.55 -10.42 6.28
N GLY A 98 -10.14 -9.58 7.25
CA GLY A 98 -9.76 -10.00 8.60
C GLY A 98 -8.25 -10.04 8.87
N SER A 99 -7.40 -9.58 7.95
CA SER A 99 -5.96 -9.46 8.23
C SER A 99 -5.70 -8.34 9.25
N ALA A 100 -4.87 -8.61 10.24
CA ALA A 100 -4.47 -7.65 11.28
C ALA A 100 -3.03 -7.17 11.08
N GLY A 101 -2.75 -5.93 11.49
CA GLY A 101 -1.39 -5.38 11.46
C GLY A 101 -0.76 -5.30 10.07
N VAL A 102 -1.58 -5.08 9.03
CA VAL A 102 -1.14 -4.94 7.64
C VAL A 102 -0.25 -3.71 7.51
N ILE A 103 0.93 -3.87 6.91
CA ILE A 103 1.87 -2.77 6.66
C ILE A 103 1.58 -2.19 5.27
N HIS A 104 0.95 -1.02 5.24
CA HIS A 104 0.69 -0.24 4.02
C HIS A 104 1.90 0.60 3.65
N MET A 105 2.82 0.03 2.87
CA MET A 105 4.06 0.74 2.54
C MET A 105 3.82 1.97 1.65
N HIS A 106 2.70 2.01 0.92
CA HIS A 106 2.31 3.16 0.09
C HIS A 106 1.15 3.99 0.65
N GLY A 107 0.82 3.83 1.93
CA GLY A 107 -0.30 4.51 2.57
C GLY A 107 -1.66 3.89 2.23
N GLU A 108 -2.73 4.61 2.54
CA GLU A 108 -4.10 4.09 2.56
C GLU A 108 -5.09 5.13 2.00
N LEU A 109 -5.98 4.71 1.11
CA LEU A 109 -7.04 5.56 0.54
C LEU A 109 -7.99 6.12 1.59
N ARG A 110 -8.19 5.39 2.69
CA ARG A 110 -9.08 5.79 3.79
C ARG A 110 -8.49 6.87 4.69
N HIS A 111 -7.23 7.27 4.49
CA HIS A 111 -6.56 8.29 5.29
C HIS A 111 -6.22 9.54 4.46
N ALA A 112 -6.17 10.67 5.14
CA ALA A 112 -5.73 11.95 4.63
C ALA A 112 -4.50 12.42 5.40
N LEU A 113 -3.66 13.20 4.73
CA LEU A 113 -2.42 13.78 5.25
C LEU A 113 -2.46 15.30 5.01
N CYS A 114 -2.05 16.09 6.01
CA CYS A 114 -1.85 17.52 5.84
C CYS A 114 -0.43 17.78 5.34
N ALA A 115 -0.31 18.38 4.15
CA ALA A 115 0.98 18.78 3.61
C ALA A 115 1.65 19.94 4.39
N GLY A 116 0.91 20.63 5.27
CA GLY A 116 1.44 21.71 6.11
C GLY A 116 2.03 21.25 7.44
N CYS A 117 1.33 20.39 8.18
CA CYS A 117 1.74 19.97 9.54
C CYS A 117 2.01 18.46 9.70
N GLY A 118 1.78 17.66 8.66
CA GLY A 118 1.99 16.22 8.69
C GLY A 118 0.94 15.42 9.47
N HIS A 119 -0.11 16.07 9.98
CA HIS A 119 -1.21 15.37 10.66
C HIS A 119 -1.90 14.38 9.71
N ARG A 120 -2.26 13.22 10.23
CA ARG A 120 -2.97 12.15 9.51
C ARG A 120 -4.29 11.83 10.19
N TRP A 121 -5.35 11.63 9.42
CA TRP A 121 -6.70 11.36 9.94
C TRP A 121 -7.51 10.51 8.96
N ASP A 122 -8.62 9.93 9.44
CA ASP A 122 -9.61 9.26 8.58
C ASP A 122 -10.17 10.26 7.55
N ALA A 123 -9.96 9.97 6.27
CA ALA A 123 -10.38 10.85 5.20
C ALA A 123 -11.91 10.91 5.13
N PRO A 124 -12.50 12.10 4.90
CA PRO A 124 -13.88 12.18 4.46
C PRO A 124 -14.08 11.43 3.13
N PRO A 125 -15.33 11.11 2.74
CA PRO A 125 -15.61 10.44 1.47
C PRO A 125 -14.99 11.13 0.27
N GLU A 126 -14.93 12.47 0.30
CA GLU A 126 -14.32 13.35 -0.69
C GLU A 126 -13.42 14.40 -0.02
N ILE A 127 -12.27 14.66 -0.64
CA ILE A 127 -11.35 15.75 -0.30
C ILE A 127 -11.33 16.71 -1.49
N ASP A 128 -11.30 18.00 -1.22
CA ASP A 128 -11.10 19.05 -2.21
C ASP A 128 -10.01 20.04 -1.76
N THR A 129 -9.76 21.08 -2.55
CA THR A 129 -8.74 22.09 -2.26
C THR A 129 -9.10 23.02 -1.08
N ALA A 130 -10.35 23.00 -0.62
CA ALA A 130 -10.82 23.79 0.51
C ALA A 130 -10.89 22.98 1.82
N THR A 131 -10.70 21.67 1.75
CA THR A 131 -10.76 20.77 2.90
C THR A 131 -9.68 21.12 3.92
N PRO A 132 -10.05 21.56 5.14
CA PRO A 132 -9.08 21.99 6.15
C PRO A 132 -8.50 20.80 6.91
N CYS A 133 -7.26 20.92 7.34
CA CYS A 133 -6.68 20.00 8.30
C CYS A 133 -7.37 20.16 9.67
N PRO A 134 -7.84 19.07 10.30
CA PRO A 134 -8.51 19.16 11.60
C PRO A 134 -7.58 19.58 12.75
N ALA A 135 -6.26 19.46 12.58
CA ALA A 135 -5.28 19.82 13.61
C ALA A 135 -4.79 21.28 13.53
N CYS A 136 -4.59 21.81 12.31
CA CYS A 136 -3.98 23.15 12.13
C CYS A 136 -4.84 24.13 11.31
N GLY A 137 -5.98 23.70 10.77
CA GLY A 137 -6.88 24.54 9.97
C GLY A 137 -6.40 24.85 8.55
N ALA A 138 -5.16 24.50 8.18
CA ALA A 138 -4.64 24.77 6.83
C ALA A 138 -5.39 23.94 5.77
N THR A 139 -5.72 24.57 4.63
CA THR A 139 -6.34 23.93 3.46
C THR A 139 -5.28 23.24 2.61
N ALA A 140 -4.58 22.29 3.22
CA ALA A 140 -3.47 21.54 2.63
C ALA A 140 -3.69 20.01 2.76
N ALA A 141 -4.94 19.58 2.81
CA ALA A 141 -5.30 18.18 2.85
C ALA A 141 -4.97 17.51 1.50
N ARG A 142 -4.34 16.34 1.57
CA ARG A 142 -4.09 15.44 0.44
C ARG A 142 -4.38 14.01 0.86
N PRO A 143 -4.51 13.07 -0.08
CA PRO A 143 -4.53 11.64 0.23
C PRO A 143 -3.27 11.22 0.98
N ASP A 144 -3.41 10.38 2.00
CA ASP A 144 -2.27 9.76 2.71
C ASP A 144 -1.77 8.55 1.91
N VAL A 145 -1.26 8.85 0.72
CA VAL A 145 -0.71 7.89 -0.23
C VAL A 145 0.68 8.35 -0.61
N VAL A 146 1.62 7.41 -0.62
CA VAL A 146 2.99 7.65 -1.07
C VAL A 146 3.00 7.77 -2.58
N TRP A 147 3.48 8.90 -3.07
CA TRP A 147 3.65 9.17 -4.48
C TRP A 147 5.03 8.76 -5.00
N PHE A 148 5.16 8.67 -6.32
CA PHE A 148 6.47 8.47 -6.94
C PHE A 148 7.38 9.65 -6.55
N GLY A 149 8.61 9.31 -6.11
CA GLY A 149 9.55 10.28 -5.55
C GLY A 149 9.47 10.43 -4.02
N GLU A 150 8.42 9.93 -3.37
CA GLU A 150 8.31 9.93 -1.90
C GLU A 150 8.81 8.62 -1.28
N MET A 151 9.19 8.68 0.00
CA MET A 151 9.65 7.52 0.74
C MET A 151 8.48 6.64 1.20
N PRO A 152 8.50 5.32 0.90
CA PRO A 152 7.53 4.39 1.46
C PRO A 152 7.54 4.35 2.98
N HIS A 153 6.40 4.00 3.55
CA HIS A 153 6.23 3.91 4.99
C HIS A 153 6.84 2.63 5.58
N ALA A 154 7.21 2.71 6.86
CA ALA A 154 7.67 1.57 7.67
C ALA A 154 8.87 0.79 7.10
N MET A 155 9.70 1.39 6.25
CA MET A 155 10.83 0.71 5.59
C MET A 155 11.76 0.00 6.56
N ALA A 156 12.16 0.63 7.67
CA ALA A 156 13.01 0.00 8.68
C ALA A 156 12.36 -1.27 9.29
N GLY A 157 11.04 -1.23 9.54
CA GLY A 157 10.29 -2.39 10.04
C GLY A 157 10.14 -3.50 9.00
N ILE A 158 9.93 -3.12 7.74
CA ILE A 158 9.87 -4.04 6.60
C ILE A 158 11.21 -4.74 6.42
N GLU A 159 12.32 -3.99 6.40
CA GLU A 159 13.68 -4.54 6.26
C GLU A 159 14.01 -5.50 7.42
N ALA A 160 13.66 -5.12 8.65
CA ALA A 160 13.85 -5.99 9.81
C ALA A 160 13.00 -7.28 9.73
N ALA A 161 11.78 -7.21 9.19
CA ALA A 161 10.94 -8.38 8.95
C ALA A 161 11.54 -9.29 7.86
N LEU A 162 11.96 -8.71 6.73
CA LEU A 162 12.60 -9.43 5.62
C LEU A 162 13.88 -10.14 6.08
N ALA A 163 14.71 -9.48 6.89
CA ALA A 163 15.94 -10.05 7.44
C ALA A 163 15.74 -11.25 8.38
N ARG A 164 14.51 -11.46 8.87
CA ARG A 164 14.15 -12.55 9.79
C ARG A 164 13.19 -13.55 9.15
N ALA A 165 12.78 -13.32 7.91
CA ALA A 165 11.88 -14.18 7.17
C ALA A 165 12.60 -15.50 6.86
N GLN A 166 11.87 -16.61 6.96
CA GLN A 166 12.31 -17.92 6.48
C GLN A 166 11.53 -18.34 5.23
N LEU A 167 10.46 -17.59 4.92
CA LEU A 167 9.72 -17.67 3.68
C LEU A 167 9.28 -16.27 3.30
N PHE A 168 9.64 -15.86 2.09
CA PHE A 168 9.12 -14.64 1.47
C PHE A 168 8.21 -15.01 0.30
N VAL A 169 7.00 -14.44 0.26
CA VAL A 169 6.02 -14.66 -0.81
C VAL A 169 5.63 -13.33 -1.42
N ALA A 170 5.72 -13.20 -2.73
CA ALA A 170 5.26 -12.03 -3.47
C ALA A 170 4.03 -12.39 -4.30
N ILE A 171 2.91 -11.69 -4.09
CA ILE A 171 1.61 -12.01 -4.68
C ILE A 171 1.07 -10.79 -5.43
N GLY A 172 0.69 -10.96 -6.71
CA GLY A 172 0.05 -9.90 -7.48
C GLY A 172 0.90 -8.64 -7.68
N THR A 173 2.23 -8.74 -7.56
CA THR A 173 3.16 -7.64 -7.80
C THR A 173 3.80 -7.76 -9.18
N SER A 174 4.08 -6.62 -9.82
CA SER A 174 4.72 -6.58 -11.14
C SER A 174 6.23 -6.76 -11.09
N GLY A 175 6.84 -6.66 -9.90
CA GLY A 175 8.30 -6.70 -9.74
C GLY A 175 9.05 -5.50 -10.34
N THR A 176 8.36 -4.38 -10.59
CA THR A 176 8.97 -3.20 -11.25
C THR A 176 8.99 -1.94 -10.40
N VAL A 177 8.16 -1.87 -9.35
CA VAL A 177 8.06 -0.68 -8.48
C VAL A 177 9.05 -0.82 -7.33
N TYR A 178 10.06 0.04 -7.31
CA TYR A 178 11.06 0.09 -6.25
C TYR A 178 10.58 0.98 -5.09
N PRO A 179 10.96 0.65 -3.84
CA PRO A 179 11.89 -0.41 -3.42
C PRO A 179 11.28 -1.81 -3.31
N ALA A 180 9.96 -1.97 -3.42
CA ALA A 180 9.26 -3.24 -3.19
C ALA A 180 9.76 -4.40 -4.07
N ALA A 181 10.08 -4.10 -5.34
CA ALA A 181 10.67 -5.06 -6.28
C ALA A 181 12.00 -5.69 -5.78
N GLY A 182 12.75 -4.98 -4.93
CA GLY A 182 14.01 -5.45 -4.36
C GLY A 182 13.86 -6.36 -3.14
N PHE A 183 12.66 -6.47 -2.54
CA PHE A 183 12.47 -7.21 -1.28
C PHE A 183 12.79 -8.71 -1.40
N VAL A 184 12.59 -9.31 -2.57
CA VAL A 184 12.99 -10.69 -2.84
C VAL A 184 14.50 -10.89 -2.68
N ALA A 185 15.32 -9.92 -3.10
CA ALA A 185 16.76 -10.00 -2.97
C ALA A 185 17.20 -9.83 -1.51
N LEU A 186 16.56 -8.92 -0.77
CA LEU A 186 16.81 -8.73 0.66
C LEU A 186 16.48 -9.98 1.48
N ALA A 187 15.32 -10.61 1.21
CA ALA A 187 14.93 -11.84 1.90
C ALA A 187 15.93 -12.98 1.63
N ARG A 188 16.37 -13.16 0.36
CA ARG A 188 17.36 -14.20 0.01
C ARG A 188 18.74 -13.97 0.62
N ALA A 189 19.16 -12.71 0.76
CA ALA A 189 20.44 -12.39 1.40
C ALA A 189 20.45 -12.79 2.89
N ALA A 190 19.30 -12.69 3.57
CA ALA A 190 19.16 -13.10 4.95
C ALA A 190 19.26 -14.62 5.16
N ASP A 191 18.70 -15.41 4.24
CA ASP A 191 18.81 -16.88 4.27
C ASP A 191 20.28 -17.34 4.21
N ASN A 192 21.12 -16.64 3.44
CA ASN A 192 22.56 -16.96 3.31
C ASN A 192 23.37 -16.64 4.57
N ILE A 193 22.90 -15.73 5.44
CA ILE A 193 23.57 -15.42 6.73
C ILE A 193 23.17 -16.44 7.81
N GLY A 194 22.01 -17.10 7.65
CA GLY A 194 21.53 -18.14 8.56
C GLY A 194 22.25 -19.49 8.39
N SER A 195 22.74 -19.80 7.19
CA SER A 195 23.44 -21.06 6.88
C SER A 195 24.89 -21.11 7.38
N ASP A 196 25.48 -19.96 7.76
CA ASP A 196 26.87 -19.86 8.25
C ASP A 196 26.98 -19.87 9.78
N ARG A 197 25.86 -19.99 10.52
CA ARG A 197 25.85 -20.06 12.00
C ARG A 197 25.83 -21.48 12.58
N THR A 198 26.04 -22.49 11.75
CA THR A 198 26.11 -23.91 12.18
C THR A 198 27.38 -24.60 11.71
N LYS A 199 28.54 -23.98 11.98
CA LYS A 199 29.82 -24.68 12.04
C LYS A 199 30.56 -24.32 13.31
#